data_AF-G4YZG4-F1
#
_entry.id   AF-G4YZG4-F1
#
_cell.length_a   1.000
_cell.length_b   1.000
_cell.length_c   1.000
_cell.angle_alpha   90.00
_cell.angle_beta   90.00
_cell.angle_gamma   90.00
#
_symmetry.space_group_name_H-M   'P 1'
#
loop_
_entity.id
_entity.type
_entity.pdbx_description
1 polymer ?
#
loop_
_entity_poly.entity_id
_entity_poly.type
_entity_poly.pdbx_seq_one_letter_code
_entity_poly.pdbx_strand_id
1 'polypeptide(L)'
;MIVPATVLAAAVGKRKRGTGSSRNQQRQAKRVARRERNQAAAKKRKTSSGAVTTKRTPKTTPRKRKTPVKPKPTWTFTTVKMKLRTFCKDEGVALAWDSVLRDMNKMVAEAYVLAAVHVVRCCEQGFDIPILARSFYQQCLSAVSGGNLHDRRTTMTEEFRDSVAIYSAWQGESLIPNRDAINRGWAQVAAERMAHETQNHLQLNFYRRFKQYITLRYGLAGRDRYLVLKGILDPEYDGDNEIVLEYRELIPRNDEGAS
;
A
#
# COMPACT_ATOMS: atom_id res chain seq x y z
N MET A 1 -16.80 -40.32 -38.05
CA MET A 1 -16.82 -41.37 -37.01
C MET A 1 -17.02 -40.71 -35.67
N ILE A 2 -18.17 -40.99 -35.05
CA ILE A 2 -18.62 -40.49 -33.75
C ILE A 2 -18.52 -41.67 -32.78
N VAL A 3 -17.76 -41.57 -31.70
CA VAL A 3 -17.94 -42.30 -30.42
C VAL A 3 -17.10 -41.58 -29.32
N PRO A 4 -17.34 -41.75 -28.00
CA PRO A 4 -18.15 -40.83 -27.21
C PRO A 4 -17.47 -40.33 -25.92
N ALA A 5 -18.14 -39.38 -25.25
CA ALA A 5 -17.86 -38.97 -23.89
C ALA A 5 -18.28 -40.05 -22.88
N THR A 6 -17.35 -40.54 -22.07
CA THR A 6 -17.54 -40.97 -20.67
C THR A 6 -16.21 -41.50 -20.12
N VAL A 7 -15.75 -40.93 -19.00
CA VAL A 7 -15.12 -41.56 -17.82
C VAL A 7 -14.24 -40.51 -17.15
N LEU A 8 -14.78 -39.80 -16.17
CA LEU A 8 -13.96 -39.16 -15.14
C LEU A 8 -14.78 -39.01 -13.86
N ALA A 9 -14.83 -40.11 -13.10
CA ALA A 9 -15.27 -40.13 -11.72
C ALA A 9 -14.23 -40.88 -10.87
N ALA A 10 -14.03 -40.35 -9.66
CA ALA A 10 -13.32 -40.92 -8.51
C ALA A 10 -11.79 -40.74 -8.42
N ALA A 11 -11.37 -39.59 -7.87
CA ALA A 11 -10.21 -39.51 -6.99
C ALA A 11 -10.53 -38.58 -5.78
N VAL A 12 -11.43 -39.05 -4.91
CA VAL A 12 -11.72 -38.40 -3.61
C VAL A 12 -10.61 -38.76 -2.61
N GLY A 13 -9.58 -37.91 -2.53
CA GLY A 13 -8.58 -37.97 -1.46
C GLY A 13 -9.12 -37.38 -0.15
N LYS A 14 -9.49 -38.23 0.81
CA LYS A 14 -9.87 -37.83 2.18
C LYS A 14 -8.72 -37.09 2.87
N ARG A 15 -8.79 -35.75 2.99
CA ARG A 15 -7.94 -34.97 3.90
C ARG A 15 -8.44 -35.15 5.34
N LYS A 16 -7.68 -35.88 6.16
CA LYS A 16 -7.85 -35.95 7.63
C LYS A 16 -7.75 -34.55 8.24
N ARG A 17 -8.81 -34.12 8.94
CA ARG A 17 -8.81 -32.91 9.78
C ARG A 17 -7.87 -33.13 10.97
N GLY A 18 -6.73 -32.45 10.99
CA GLY A 18 -5.81 -32.44 12.12
C GLY A 18 -6.41 -31.69 13.32
N THR A 19 -6.45 -32.36 14.47
CA THR A 19 -6.93 -31.88 15.77
C THR A 19 -6.15 -30.64 16.26
N GLY A 20 -6.87 -29.59 16.66
CA GLY A 20 -6.34 -28.26 17.05
C GLY A 20 -5.35 -28.21 18.22
N SER A 21 -5.08 -29.33 18.89
CA SER A 21 -4.13 -29.43 20.02
C SER A 21 -2.66 -29.25 19.58
N SER A 22 -2.29 -29.81 18.43
CA SER A 22 -0.88 -29.84 17.96
C SER A 22 -0.34 -28.45 17.57
N ARG A 23 -1.18 -27.58 16.99
CA ARG A 23 -0.79 -26.20 16.63
C ARG A 23 -0.53 -25.32 17.85
N ASN A 24 -1.23 -25.55 18.96
CA ASN A 24 -1.08 -24.76 20.17
C ASN A 24 0.18 -25.15 20.95
N GLN A 25 0.52 -26.45 20.98
CA GLN A 25 1.77 -26.94 21.55
C GLN A 25 3.00 -26.43 20.77
N GLN A 26 2.96 -26.42 19.44
CA GLN A 26 4.04 -25.82 18.62
C GLN A 26 4.21 -24.32 18.85
N ARG A 27 3.13 -23.57 19.13
CA ARG A 27 3.21 -22.14 19.46
C ARG A 27 3.78 -21.89 20.85
N GLN A 28 3.48 -22.74 21.83
CA GLN A 28 4.07 -22.66 23.17
C GLN A 28 5.57 -23.00 23.14
N ALA A 29 5.98 -24.06 22.43
CA ALA A 29 7.40 -24.42 22.28
C ALA A 29 8.24 -23.29 21.66
N LYS A 30 7.72 -22.63 20.61
CA LYS A 30 8.40 -21.48 19.98
C LYS A 30 8.55 -20.27 20.92
N ARG A 31 7.61 -20.07 21.86
CA ARG A 31 7.69 -18.96 22.84
C ARG A 31 8.73 -19.22 23.91
N VAL A 32 8.89 -20.47 24.36
CA VAL A 32 9.89 -20.87 25.35
C VAL A 32 11.30 -20.74 24.76
N ALA A 33 11.54 -21.27 23.56
CA ALA A 33 12.84 -21.16 22.89
C ALA A 33 13.30 -19.70 22.65
N ARG A 34 12.35 -18.78 22.41
CA ARG A 34 12.65 -17.34 22.25
C ARG A 34 13.03 -16.69 23.59
N ARG A 35 12.43 -17.10 24.71
CA ARG A 35 12.79 -16.59 26.04
C ARG A 35 14.18 -17.04 26.47
N GLU A 36 14.55 -18.30 26.21
CA GLU A 36 15.87 -18.83 26.54
C GLU A 36 17.00 -18.15 25.77
N ARG A 37 16.82 -17.90 24.46
CA ARG A 37 17.80 -17.13 23.67
C ARG A 37 18.01 -15.71 24.19
N ASN A 38 16.93 -15.05 24.63
CA ASN A 38 17.02 -13.68 25.16
C ASN A 38 17.72 -13.64 26.53
N GLN A 39 17.53 -14.66 27.37
CA GLN A 39 18.22 -14.77 28.66
C GLN A 39 19.72 -15.10 28.49
N ALA A 40 20.08 -15.95 27.53
CA ALA A 40 21.47 -16.24 27.20
C ALA A 40 22.22 -14.98 26.67
N ALA A 41 21.55 -14.15 25.86
CA ALA A 41 22.12 -12.89 25.37
C ALA A 41 22.32 -11.85 26.50
N ALA A 42 21.43 -11.83 27.50
CA ALA A 42 21.56 -10.94 28.65
C ALA A 42 22.70 -11.35 29.60
N LYS A 43 22.98 -12.66 29.73
CA LYS A 43 24.13 -13.15 30.51
C LYS A 43 25.48 -12.80 29.87
N LYS A 44 25.60 -12.89 28.53
CA LYS A 44 26.83 -12.50 27.81
C LYS A 44 27.18 -11.01 27.95
N ARG A 45 26.20 -10.14 28.18
CA ARG A 45 26.42 -8.70 28.36
C ARG A 45 26.97 -8.30 29.74
N LYS A 46 26.89 -9.18 30.75
CA LYS A 46 27.32 -8.87 32.13
C LYS A 46 28.75 -9.30 32.45
N THR A 47 29.43 -10.04 31.57
CA THR A 47 30.74 -10.63 31.85
C THR A 47 31.93 -9.92 31.19
N SER A 48 31.74 -8.75 30.57
CA SER A 48 32.82 -8.06 29.85
C SER A 48 33.16 -6.65 30.38
N SER A 49 33.07 -6.43 31.69
CA SER A 49 33.58 -5.21 32.33
C SER A 49 34.72 -5.57 33.29
N GLY A 50 35.90 -5.76 32.70
CA GLY A 50 37.18 -5.81 33.41
C GLY A 50 37.99 -4.56 33.05
N ALA A 51 38.57 -3.92 34.06
CA ALA A 51 39.21 -2.61 34.04
C ALA A 51 40.47 -2.51 33.16
N VAL A 52 40.65 -1.37 32.49
CA VAL A 52 41.98 -0.79 32.18
C VAL A 52 41.88 0.73 32.26
N THR A 53 42.60 1.30 33.23
CA THR A 53 42.85 2.72 33.43
C THR A 53 44.07 3.13 32.59
N THR A 54 43.90 4.08 31.66
CA THR A 54 45.02 4.84 31.10
C THR A 54 44.65 6.33 31.02
N LYS A 55 45.37 7.13 31.79
CA LYS A 55 45.34 8.60 31.81
C LYS A 55 45.85 9.15 30.48
N ARG A 56 45.14 10.10 29.88
CA ARG A 56 45.70 11.06 28.90
C ARG A 56 44.99 12.41 29.01
N THR A 57 45.81 13.46 28.92
CA THR A 57 45.59 14.87 29.28
C THR A 57 44.56 15.63 28.43
N PRO A 58 43.94 16.70 28.96
CA PRO A 58 42.90 17.44 28.27
C PRO A 58 43.49 18.47 27.30
N LYS A 59 43.15 18.37 26.01
CA LYS A 59 43.41 19.43 25.02
C LYS A 59 42.10 20.20 24.82
N THR A 60 42.07 21.42 25.34
CA THR A 60 40.95 22.37 25.28
C THR A 60 40.75 22.85 23.85
N THR A 61 39.63 22.46 23.24
CA THR A 61 39.04 23.17 22.09
C THR A 61 37.71 23.79 22.52
N PRO A 62 37.39 25.03 22.11
CA PRO A 62 36.19 25.71 22.57
C PRO A 62 34.95 25.01 22.01
N ARG A 63 34.21 24.37 22.91
CA ARG A 63 32.93 23.71 22.65
C ARG A 63 31.92 24.79 22.23
N LYS A 64 31.60 24.86 20.93
CA LYS A 64 30.42 25.58 20.43
C LYS A 64 29.22 25.19 21.31
N ARG A 65 28.63 26.17 22.01
CA ARG A 65 27.40 26.00 22.78
C ARG A 65 26.35 25.45 21.83
N LYS A 66 25.98 24.18 22.00
CA LYS A 66 24.79 23.61 21.37
C LYS A 66 23.61 24.40 21.93
N THR A 67 22.90 25.10 21.07
CA THR A 67 21.59 25.65 21.39
C THR A 67 20.71 24.53 21.96
N PRO A 68 19.84 24.79 22.95
CA PRO A 68 18.96 23.77 23.49
C PRO A 68 18.05 23.29 22.38
N VAL A 69 18.24 22.05 21.93
CA VAL A 69 17.30 21.38 21.03
C VAL A 69 16.00 21.25 21.82
N LYS A 70 14.98 22.01 21.43
CA LYS A 70 13.63 21.89 22.01
C LYS A 70 13.24 20.40 21.95
N PRO A 71 12.80 19.79 23.06
CA PRO A 71 12.36 18.40 23.03
C PRO A 71 11.22 18.27 22.03
N LYS A 72 11.32 17.29 21.12
CA LYS A 72 10.24 16.97 20.19
C LYS A 72 8.97 16.65 21.00
N PRO A 73 7.79 17.17 20.63
CA PRO A 73 6.56 16.86 21.33
C PRO A 73 6.33 15.34 21.30
N THR A 74 6.33 14.73 22.49
CA THR A 74 5.97 13.34 22.69
C THR A 74 4.45 13.24 22.61
N TRP A 75 3.94 12.95 21.42
CA TRP A 75 2.52 12.62 21.24
C TRP A 75 2.20 11.35 22.06
N THR A 76 1.33 11.48 23.06
CA THR A 76 0.79 10.35 23.80
C THR A 76 -0.58 10.04 23.21
N PHE A 77 -0.72 8.86 22.61
CA PHE A 77 -2.01 8.38 22.11
C PHE A 77 -2.59 7.37 23.10
N THR A 78 -3.76 7.69 23.63
CA THR A 78 -4.59 6.78 24.43
C THR A 78 -5.60 6.12 23.50
N THR A 79 -5.50 4.81 23.33
CA THR A 79 -6.45 4.04 22.51
C THR A 79 -7.41 3.27 23.42
N VAL A 80 -8.70 3.59 23.36
CA VAL A 80 -9.73 2.82 24.06
C VAL A 80 -10.14 1.64 23.18
N LYS A 81 -9.87 0.42 23.64
CA LYS A 81 -10.38 -0.80 23.00
C LYS A 81 -11.79 -1.06 23.50
N MET A 82 -12.76 -1.01 22.60
CA MET A 82 -14.15 -1.33 22.89
C MET A 82 -14.71 -2.28 21.82
N LYS A 83 -15.81 -2.96 22.14
CA LYS A 83 -16.49 -3.85 21.17
C LYS A 83 -17.20 -2.97 20.13
N LEU A 84 -17.25 -3.41 18.87
CA LEU A 84 -17.95 -2.67 17.82
C LEU A 84 -19.42 -2.39 18.20
N ARG A 85 -20.09 -3.38 18.81
CA ARG A 85 -21.47 -3.26 19.31
C ARG A 85 -21.67 -2.20 20.39
N THR A 86 -20.64 -1.89 21.18
CA THR A 86 -20.72 -0.81 22.19
C THR A 86 -20.47 0.57 21.60
N PHE A 87 -19.97 0.63 20.36
CA PHE A 87 -19.74 1.88 19.62
C PHE A 87 -20.89 2.19 18.65
N CYS A 88 -21.46 1.16 18.01
CA CYS A 88 -22.56 1.33 17.06
C CYS A 88 -23.86 1.69 17.78
N LYS A 89 -24.58 2.69 17.24
CA LYS A 89 -25.99 2.96 17.58
C LYS A 89 -26.88 1.81 17.11
N ASP A 90 -28.13 1.78 17.57
CA ASP A 90 -29.10 0.72 17.23
C ASP A 90 -29.23 0.48 15.72
N GLU A 91 -29.17 1.55 14.92
CA GLU A 91 -29.15 1.53 13.45
C GLU A 91 -27.97 0.72 12.88
N GLY A 92 -26.79 0.81 13.52
CA GLY A 92 -25.61 0.05 13.15
C GLY A 92 -25.67 -1.40 13.62
N VAL A 93 -26.41 -1.69 14.69
CA VAL A 93 -26.62 -3.08 15.16
C VAL A 93 -27.56 -3.85 14.22
N ALA A 94 -28.48 -3.15 13.55
CA ALA A 94 -29.39 -3.73 12.56
C ALA A 94 -28.71 -4.12 11.23
N LEU A 95 -27.47 -3.67 10.98
CA LEU A 95 -26.74 -3.99 9.75
C LEU A 95 -26.19 -5.42 9.78
N ALA A 96 -26.36 -6.14 8.68
CA ALA A 96 -25.68 -7.41 8.42
C ALA A 96 -24.19 -7.16 8.09
N TRP A 97 -23.39 -6.82 9.10
CA TRP A 97 -21.99 -6.41 8.97
C TRP A 97 -21.15 -7.32 8.06
N ASP A 98 -21.32 -8.64 8.14
CA ASP A 98 -20.56 -9.57 7.32
C ASP A 98 -20.88 -9.45 5.82
N SER A 99 -22.12 -9.14 5.45
CA SER A 99 -22.48 -8.85 4.05
C SER A 99 -21.92 -7.50 3.64
N VAL A 100 -22.20 -6.47 4.43
CA VAL A 100 -21.80 -5.08 4.13
C VAL A 100 -20.29 -4.97 3.95
N LEU A 101 -19.50 -5.60 4.83
CA LEU A 101 -18.04 -5.58 4.73
C LEU A 101 -17.54 -6.35 3.51
N ARG A 102 -18.17 -7.48 3.15
CA ARG A 102 -17.81 -8.23 1.94
C ARG A 102 -18.10 -7.42 0.69
N ASP A 103 -19.27 -6.81 0.61
CA ASP A 103 -19.69 -5.99 -0.54
C ASP A 103 -18.81 -4.74 -0.67
N MET A 104 -18.50 -4.06 0.43
CA MET A 104 -17.59 -2.91 0.45
C MET A 104 -16.17 -3.30 0.02
N ASN A 105 -15.62 -4.40 0.54
CA ASN A 105 -14.28 -4.86 0.16
C ASN A 105 -14.22 -5.25 -1.30
N LYS A 106 -15.26 -5.93 -1.82
CA LYS A 106 -15.36 -6.26 -3.24
C LYS A 106 -15.38 -4.98 -4.07
N MET A 107 -16.27 -4.04 -3.75
CA MET A 107 -16.37 -2.77 -4.47
C MET A 107 -15.04 -1.98 -4.47
N VAL A 108 -14.35 -1.87 -3.33
CA VAL A 108 -13.06 -1.17 -3.25
C VAL A 108 -12.00 -1.86 -4.10
N ALA A 109 -11.92 -3.19 -4.07
CA ALA A 109 -10.96 -3.95 -4.87
C ALA A 109 -11.22 -3.75 -6.38
N GLU A 110 -12.47 -3.88 -6.79
CA GLU A 110 -12.93 -3.67 -8.17
C GLU A 110 -12.71 -2.22 -8.63
N ALA A 111 -12.95 -1.24 -7.78
CA ALA A 111 -12.68 0.17 -8.08
C ALA A 111 -11.18 0.46 -8.25
N TYR A 112 -10.30 -0.23 -7.52
CA TYR A 112 -8.86 -0.17 -7.78
C TYR A 112 -8.47 -0.80 -9.12
N VAL A 113 -9.12 -1.90 -9.52
CA VAL A 113 -8.91 -2.52 -10.84
C VAL A 113 -9.32 -1.54 -11.94
N LEU A 114 -10.51 -0.95 -11.86
CA LEU A 114 -10.97 0.07 -12.81
C LEU A 114 -10.02 1.27 -12.86
N ALA A 115 -9.60 1.78 -11.70
CA ALA A 115 -8.63 2.87 -11.62
C ALA A 115 -7.31 2.52 -12.32
N ALA A 116 -6.79 1.31 -12.11
CA ALA A 116 -5.57 0.85 -12.76
C ALA A 116 -5.74 0.72 -14.28
N VAL A 117 -6.86 0.19 -14.76
CA VAL A 117 -7.18 0.10 -16.20
C VAL A 117 -7.19 1.48 -16.84
N HIS A 118 -7.86 2.44 -16.19
CA HIS A 118 -7.91 3.81 -16.69
C HIS A 118 -6.53 4.46 -16.74
N VAL A 119 -5.73 4.35 -15.68
CA VAL A 119 -4.37 4.92 -15.65
C VAL A 119 -3.47 4.30 -16.72
N VAL A 120 -3.53 2.98 -16.90
CA VAL A 120 -2.75 2.30 -17.96
C VAL A 120 -3.15 2.81 -19.34
N ARG A 121 -4.45 2.99 -19.59
CA ARG A 121 -4.93 3.59 -20.85
C ARG A 121 -4.45 5.02 -21.05
N CYS A 122 -4.47 5.85 -20.00
CA CYS A 122 -3.92 7.20 -20.08
C CYS A 122 -2.44 7.15 -20.51
N CYS A 123 -1.65 6.23 -19.92
CA CYS A 123 -0.25 6.06 -20.30
C CYS A 123 -0.06 5.57 -21.75
N GLU A 124 -0.88 4.64 -22.24
CA GLU A 124 -0.78 4.10 -23.61
C GLU A 124 -1.24 5.09 -24.68
N GLN A 125 -2.29 5.86 -24.38
CA GLN A 125 -2.92 6.79 -25.32
C GLN A 125 -2.35 8.21 -25.22
N GLY A 126 -1.44 8.46 -24.27
CA GLY A 126 -0.83 9.76 -24.04
C GLY A 126 -1.80 10.80 -23.45
N PHE A 127 -2.85 10.34 -22.77
CA PHE A 127 -3.77 11.24 -22.07
C PHE A 127 -3.22 11.65 -20.72
N ASP A 128 -3.66 12.81 -20.24
CA ASP A 128 -3.33 13.28 -18.90
C ASP A 128 -3.84 12.30 -17.85
N ILE A 129 -2.95 11.92 -16.93
CA ILE A 129 -3.31 11.06 -15.81
C ILE A 129 -4.18 11.87 -14.85
N PRO A 130 -5.40 11.43 -14.52
CA PRO A 130 -6.27 12.17 -13.63
C PRO A 130 -5.63 12.27 -12.23
N ILE A 131 -5.92 13.37 -11.54
CA ILE A 131 -5.50 13.53 -10.14
C ILE A 131 -6.16 12.41 -9.33
N LEU A 132 -5.34 11.54 -8.73
CA LEU A 132 -5.76 10.38 -7.92
C LEU A 132 -6.29 10.80 -6.54
N ALA A 133 -7.30 11.68 -6.54
CA ALA A 133 -7.95 12.26 -5.38
C ALA A 133 -9.28 11.56 -5.07
N ARG A 134 -9.92 11.99 -3.98
CA ARG A 134 -11.23 11.48 -3.53
C ARG A 134 -12.27 11.46 -4.66
N SER A 135 -12.38 12.53 -5.44
CA SER A 135 -13.36 12.65 -6.53
C SER A 135 -13.21 11.56 -7.58
N PHE A 136 -11.97 11.26 -7.99
CA PHE A 136 -11.67 10.18 -8.94
C PHE A 136 -12.05 8.79 -8.39
N TYR A 137 -11.77 8.52 -7.11
CA TYR A 137 -12.16 7.24 -6.51
C TYR A 137 -13.67 7.14 -6.25
N GLN A 138 -14.36 8.25 -5.93
CA GLN A 138 -15.82 8.27 -5.85
C GLN A 138 -16.46 7.90 -7.20
N GLN A 139 -15.90 8.43 -8.27
CA GLN A 139 -16.26 8.11 -9.64
C GLN A 139 -16.07 6.62 -9.95
N CYS A 140 -14.91 6.04 -9.61
CA CYS A 140 -14.66 4.59 -9.77
C CYS A 140 -15.65 3.73 -8.95
N LEU A 141 -15.91 4.08 -7.70
CA LEU A 141 -16.85 3.36 -6.84
C LEU A 141 -18.29 3.44 -7.38
N SER A 142 -18.69 4.60 -7.91
CA SER A 142 -19.99 4.77 -8.57
C SER A 142 -20.12 3.87 -9.79
N ALA A 143 -19.11 3.82 -10.65
CA ALA A 143 -19.09 2.98 -11.84
C ALA A 143 -19.21 1.48 -11.49
N VAL A 144 -18.42 1.01 -10.52
CA VAL A 144 -18.38 -0.41 -10.10
C VAL A 144 -19.64 -0.84 -9.36
N SER A 145 -20.26 0.06 -8.60
CA SER A 145 -21.55 -0.21 -7.96
C SER A 145 -22.72 -0.12 -8.95
N GLY A 146 -22.46 0.24 -10.22
CA GLY A 146 -23.44 0.40 -11.28
C GLY A 146 -24.35 1.63 -11.09
N GLY A 147 -23.85 2.66 -10.41
CA GLY A 147 -24.48 3.98 -10.42
C GLY A 147 -24.69 4.47 -11.86
N ASN A 148 -25.67 5.35 -12.06
CA ASN A 148 -25.96 5.91 -13.37
C ASN A 148 -24.78 6.75 -13.86
N LEU A 149 -23.91 6.14 -14.66
CA LEU A 149 -22.80 6.81 -15.36
C LEU A 149 -23.29 7.91 -16.32
N HIS A 150 -24.59 7.89 -16.66
CA HIS A 150 -25.25 8.89 -17.50
C HIS A 150 -25.90 10.03 -16.72
N ASP A 151 -25.77 10.08 -15.39
CA ASP A 151 -26.28 11.24 -14.63
C ASP A 151 -25.50 12.49 -15.05
N ARG A 152 -26.21 13.52 -15.49
CA ARG A 152 -25.68 14.81 -15.98
C ARG A 152 -24.82 15.54 -14.94
N ARG A 153 -24.94 15.16 -13.67
CA ARG A 153 -24.12 15.67 -12.55
C ARG A 153 -22.73 15.02 -12.46
N THR A 154 -22.50 13.93 -13.19
CA THR A 154 -21.23 13.22 -13.17
C THR A 154 -20.26 13.90 -14.12
N THR A 155 -19.25 14.57 -13.56
CA THR A 155 -18.11 15.17 -14.29
C THR A 155 -17.14 14.10 -14.80
N MET A 156 -17.64 13.09 -15.49
CA MET A 156 -16.80 12.06 -16.10
C MET A 156 -16.44 12.45 -17.52
N THR A 157 -15.13 12.47 -17.76
CA THR A 157 -14.57 12.64 -19.10
C THR A 157 -14.89 11.41 -19.97
N GLU A 158 -14.85 11.56 -21.29
CA GLU A 158 -15.22 10.47 -22.20
C GLU A 158 -14.23 9.30 -22.13
N GLU A 159 -12.95 9.59 -21.89
CA GLU A 159 -11.88 8.60 -21.76
C GLU A 159 -12.10 7.69 -20.54
N PHE A 160 -12.66 8.24 -19.46
CA PHE A 160 -13.03 7.45 -18.30
C PHE A 160 -14.19 6.50 -18.63
N ARG A 161 -15.18 6.94 -19.40
CA ARG A 161 -16.31 6.08 -19.79
C ARG A 161 -15.86 4.91 -20.65
N ASP A 162 -14.94 5.14 -21.58
CA ASP A 162 -14.39 4.04 -22.38
C ASP A 162 -13.62 3.04 -21.52
N SER A 163 -12.94 3.53 -20.48
CA SER A 163 -12.24 2.67 -19.51
C SER A 163 -13.24 1.81 -18.71
N VAL A 164 -14.38 2.38 -18.34
CA VAL A 164 -15.50 1.65 -17.71
C VAL A 164 -16.08 0.61 -18.67
N ALA A 165 -16.23 0.91 -19.95
CA ALA A 165 -16.75 -0.03 -20.93
C ALA A 165 -15.83 -1.27 -21.05
N ILE A 166 -14.51 -1.07 -21.13
CA ILE A 166 -13.54 -2.17 -21.15
C ILE A 166 -13.60 -3.00 -19.88
N TYR A 167 -13.58 -2.34 -18.73
CA TYR A 167 -13.70 -3.00 -17.44
C TYR A 167 -15.01 -3.81 -17.32
N SER A 168 -16.12 -3.25 -17.78
CA SER A 168 -17.43 -3.91 -17.75
C SER A 168 -17.47 -5.14 -18.66
N ALA A 169 -16.79 -5.09 -19.81
CA ALA A 169 -16.63 -6.25 -20.69
C ALA A 169 -15.84 -7.39 -20.01
N TRP A 170 -14.90 -7.09 -19.11
CA TRP A 170 -14.14 -8.10 -18.36
C TRP A 170 -14.90 -8.71 -17.18
N GLN A 171 -15.80 -7.95 -16.56
CA GLN A 171 -16.58 -8.40 -15.41
C GLN A 171 -17.56 -9.53 -15.74
N GLY A 172 -17.99 -9.65 -17.00
CA GLY A 172 -18.99 -10.64 -17.40
C GLY A 172 -20.26 -10.55 -16.54
N GLU A 173 -20.73 -11.68 -16.02
CA GLU A 173 -21.95 -11.80 -15.21
C GLU A 173 -21.69 -11.68 -13.69
N SER A 174 -20.58 -11.05 -13.28
CA SER A 174 -20.26 -10.87 -11.86
C SER A 174 -21.33 -10.08 -11.13
N LEU A 175 -21.79 -10.61 -9.99
CA LEU A 175 -22.76 -9.94 -9.12
C LEU A 175 -22.25 -8.56 -8.69
N ILE A 176 -22.94 -7.51 -9.14
CA ILE A 176 -22.72 -6.13 -8.70
C ILE A 176 -22.88 -6.08 -7.17
N PRO A 177 -21.95 -5.47 -6.42
CA PRO A 177 -22.06 -5.37 -4.96
C PRO A 177 -23.35 -4.65 -4.54
N ASN A 178 -23.97 -5.11 -3.46
CA ASN A 178 -25.26 -4.57 -2.97
C ASN A 178 -25.14 -3.07 -2.60
N ARG A 179 -26.03 -2.26 -3.18
CA ARG A 179 -26.01 -0.78 -3.15
C ARG A 179 -26.55 -0.15 -1.88
N ASP A 180 -27.35 -0.88 -1.10
CA ASP A 180 -28.20 -0.28 -0.05
C ASP A 180 -27.42 0.32 1.13
N ALA A 181 -26.25 -0.23 1.43
CA ALA A 181 -25.34 0.30 2.45
C ALA A 181 -24.41 1.40 1.89
N ILE A 182 -24.11 1.33 0.59
CA ILE A 182 -23.11 2.16 -0.10
C ILE A 182 -23.62 3.58 -0.29
N ASN A 183 -24.91 3.72 -0.64
CA ASN A 183 -25.58 5.02 -0.84
C ASN A 183 -25.73 5.85 0.45
N ARG A 184 -25.40 5.31 1.63
CA ARG A 184 -25.50 5.99 2.93
C ARG A 184 -24.22 6.76 3.32
N GLY A 185 -23.43 7.21 2.35
CA GLY A 185 -22.22 8.01 2.57
C GLY A 185 -20.92 7.22 2.76
N TRP A 186 -20.97 5.89 2.72
CA TRP A 186 -19.79 5.04 2.96
C TRP A 186 -18.83 5.03 1.77
N ALA A 187 -19.36 5.23 0.55
CA ALA A 187 -18.55 5.40 -0.65
C ALA A 187 -17.59 6.60 -0.56
N GLN A 188 -18.01 7.70 0.10
CA GLN A 188 -17.15 8.87 0.28
C GLN A 188 -15.95 8.55 1.18
N VAL A 189 -16.20 7.90 2.33
CA VAL A 189 -15.13 7.52 3.27
C VAL A 189 -14.19 6.49 2.64
N ALA A 190 -14.73 5.55 1.87
CA ALA A 190 -13.94 4.59 1.11
C ALA A 190 -13.04 5.30 0.08
N ALA A 191 -13.60 6.23 -0.70
CA ALA A 191 -12.83 6.99 -1.68
C ALA A 191 -11.71 7.85 -1.05
N GLU A 192 -11.98 8.48 0.09
CA GLU A 192 -10.96 9.23 0.86
C GLU A 192 -9.82 8.32 1.28
N ARG A 193 -10.17 7.16 1.85
CA ARG A 193 -9.19 6.15 2.25
C ARG A 193 -8.39 5.65 1.04
N MET A 194 -9.06 5.40 -0.09
CA MET A 194 -8.40 4.92 -1.30
C MET A 194 -7.38 5.93 -1.84
N ALA A 195 -7.75 7.22 -1.86
CA ALA A 195 -6.84 8.29 -2.27
C ALA A 195 -5.62 8.36 -1.34
N HIS A 196 -5.83 8.33 -0.03
CA HIS A 196 -4.74 8.38 0.95
C HIS A 196 -3.82 7.14 0.85
N GLU A 197 -4.40 5.94 0.76
CA GLU A 197 -3.62 4.70 0.62
C GLU A 197 -2.82 4.68 -0.67
N THR A 198 -3.38 5.18 -1.77
CA THR A 198 -2.66 5.28 -3.06
C THR A 198 -1.50 6.25 -2.95
N GLN A 199 -1.72 7.46 -2.40
CA GLN A 199 -0.67 8.44 -2.22
C GLN A 199 0.46 7.91 -1.32
N ASN A 200 0.11 7.26 -0.22
CA ASN A 200 1.09 6.60 0.66
C ASN A 200 1.84 5.51 -0.09
N HIS A 201 1.14 4.70 -0.90
CA HIS A 201 1.77 3.64 -1.67
C HIS A 201 2.75 4.20 -2.69
N LEU A 202 2.41 5.29 -3.38
CA LEU A 202 3.28 5.98 -4.30
C LEU A 202 4.50 6.53 -3.56
N GLN A 203 4.32 7.32 -2.50
CA GLN A 203 5.44 7.89 -1.74
C GLN A 203 6.39 6.82 -1.18
N LEU A 204 5.85 5.75 -0.59
CA LEU A 204 6.66 4.73 0.08
C LEU A 204 7.32 3.74 -0.91
N ASN A 205 6.70 3.48 -2.07
CA ASN A 205 7.14 2.42 -2.97
C ASN A 205 7.69 2.91 -4.31
N PHE A 206 7.42 4.15 -4.71
CA PHE A 206 7.88 4.69 -5.99
C PHE A 206 9.39 4.57 -6.12
N TYR A 207 10.15 5.11 -5.16
CA TYR A 207 11.62 5.03 -5.19
C TYR A 207 12.13 3.60 -5.33
N ARG A 208 11.55 2.66 -4.57
CA ARG A 208 11.94 1.25 -4.61
C ARG A 208 11.65 0.62 -5.97
N ARG A 209 10.47 0.87 -6.54
CA ARG A 209 10.05 0.34 -7.84
C ARG A 209 10.85 0.97 -8.98
N PHE A 210 11.02 2.29 -8.96
CA PHE A 210 11.81 3.04 -9.93
C PHE A 210 13.28 2.60 -9.94
N LYS A 211 13.87 2.43 -8.75
CA LYS A 211 15.21 1.83 -8.60
C LYS A 211 15.31 0.45 -9.25
N GLN A 212 14.32 -0.41 -9.03
CA GLN A 212 14.31 -1.76 -9.59
C GLN A 212 14.13 -1.72 -11.11
N TYR A 213 13.27 -0.84 -11.60
CA TYR A 213 13.07 -0.61 -13.03
C TYR A 213 14.35 -0.16 -13.73
N ILE A 214 15.03 0.88 -13.22
CA ILE A 214 16.32 1.34 -13.77
C ILE A 214 17.38 0.25 -13.74
N THR A 215 17.42 -0.53 -12.65
CA THR A 215 18.35 -1.67 -12.53
C THR A 215 18.13 -2.70 -13.65
N LEU A 216 16.87 -3.02 -13.95
CA LEU A 216 16.51 -4.03 -14.94
C LEU A 216 16.62 -3.52 -16.38
N ARG A 217 16.20 -2.26 -16.64
CA ARG A 217 16.20 -1.66 -17.98
C ARG A 217 17.61 -1.37 -18.50
N TYR A 218 18.51 -0.90 -17.63
CA TYR A 218 19.86 -0.46 -18.02
C TYR A 218 20.98 -1.34 -17.45
N GLY A 219 20.66 -2.45 -16.76
CA GLY A 219 21.65 -3.36 -16.19
C GLY A 219 22.56 -2.76 -15.10
N LEU A 220 22.15 -1.66 -14.48
CA LEU A 220 23.00 -0.92 -13.54
C LEU A 220 23.16 -1.62 -12.19
N ALA A 221 24.39 -1.74 -11.70
CA ALA A 221 24.70 -2.34 -10.40
C ALA A 221 25.37 -1.35 -9.43
N GLY A 222 25.40 -1.71 -8.14
CA GLY A 222 26.25 -1.05 -7.14
C GLY A 222 26.14 0.48 -7.08
N ARG A 223 27.28 1.13 -7.33
CA ARG A 223 27.49 2.58 -7.24
C ARG A 223 26.86 3.33 -8.40
N ASP A 224 26.90 2.78 -9.61
CA ASP A 224 26.43 3.47 -10.82
C ASP A 224 24.92 3.69 -10.77
N ARG A 225 24.18 2.67 -10.32
CA ARG A 225 22.75 2.80 -10.04
C ARG A 225 22.45 3.90 -9.03
N TYR A 226 23.27 4.03 -7.99
CA TYR A 226 23.08 5.07 -6.98
C TYR A 226 23.34 6.46 -7.57
N LEU A 227 24.40 6.62 -8.38
CA LEU A 227 24.72 7.89 -9.03
C LEU A 227 23.63 8.31 -10.02
N VAL A 228 23.10 7.38 -10.82
CA VAL A 228 22.00 7.66 -11.75
C VAL A 228 20.73 8.05 -10.99
N LEU A 229 20.30 7.26 -9.99
CA LEU A 229 19.11 7.61 -9.19
C LEU A 229 19.26 8.94 -8.45
N LYS A 230 20.46 9.20 -7.91
CA LYS A 230 20.77 10.46 -7.24
C LYS A 230 20.68 11.62 -8.24
N GLY A 231 21.32 11.48 -9.41
CA GLY A 231 21.28 12.49 -10.47
C GLY A 231 19.85 12.79 -10.96
N ILE A 232 18.99 11.76 -11.07
CA ILE A 232 17.60 11.96 -11.50
C ILE A 232 16.80 12.78 -10.47
N LEU A 233 16.97 12.46 -9.18
CA LEU A 233 16.15 13.00 -8.10
C LEU A 233 16.70 14.29 -7.50
N ASP A 234 17.99 14.58 -7.66
CA ASP A 234 18.60 15.80 -7.13
C ASP A 234 18.01 17.05 -7.82
N PRO A 235 17.83 18.15 -7.08
CA PRO A 235 17.27 19.40 -7.62
C PRO A 235 18.16 19.97 -8.74
N GLU A 236 19.47 19.87 -8.60
CA GLU A 236 20.45 20.32 -9.59
C GLU A 236 21.28 19.11 -10.06
N TYR A 237 21.68 19.11 -11.33
CA TYR A 237 22.55 18.07 -11.90
C TYR A 237 23.36 18.65 -13.04
N ASP A 238 24.67 18.73 -12.81
CA ASP A 238 25.66 19.28 -13.76
C ASP A 238 26.40 18.16 -14.53
N GLY A 239 25.86 16.95 -14.55
CA GLY A 239 26.46 15.82 -15.24
C GLY A 239 25.91 15.61 -16.65
N ASP A 240 26.55 14.71 -17.38
CA ASP A 240 26.30 14.37 -18.79
C ASP A 240 25.67 12.99 -18.99
N ASN A 241 25.22 12.33 -17.91
CA ASN A 241 24.66 10.99 -18.01
C ASN A 241 23.31 11.01 -18.76
N GLU A 242 23.27 10.38 -19.93
CA GLU A 242 22.09 10.32 -20.80
C GLU A 242 20.83 9.79 -20.10
N ILE A 243 20.97 8.75 -19.26
CA ILE A 243 19.85 8.17 -18.50
C ILE A 243 19.30 9.21 -17.52
N VAL A 244 20.18 9.97 -16.87
CA VAL A 244 19.75 11.01 -15.93
C VAL A 244 18.98 12.11 -16.66
N LEU A 245 19.46 12.54 -17.82
CA LEU A 245 18.80 13.57 -18.62
C LEU A 245 17.43 13.11 -19.14
N GLU A 246 17.33 11.89 -19.70
CA GLU A 246 16.07 11.28 -20.17
C GLU A 246 14.98 11.33 -19.08
N TYR A 247 15.26 10.85 -17.88
CA TYR A 247 14.25 10.82 -16.80
C TYR A 247 14.03 12.18 -16.14
N ARG A 248 14.98 13.12 -16.22
CA ARG A 248 14.77 14.48 -15.71
C ARG A 248 13.80 15.27 -16.58
N GLU A 249 13.76 15.01 -17.89
CA GLU A 249 12.74 15.57 -18.79
C GLU A 249 11.36 14.95 -18.54
N LEU A 250 11.31 13.65 -18.25
CA LEU A 250 10.05 12.93 -18.04
C LEU A 250 9.39 13.15 -16.68
N ILE A 251 10.16 13.48 -15.63
CA ILE A 251 9.64 13.65 -14.28
C ILE A 251 9.38 15.14 -14.04
N PRO A 252 8.10 15.57 -13.94
CA PRO A 252 7.78 16.96 -13.67
C PRO A 252 8.43 17.39 -12.36
N ARG A 253 9.15 18.50 -12.40
CA ARG A 253 9.72 19.14 -11.21
C ARG A 253 8.75 20.22 -10.79
N ASN A 254 8.34 20.19 -9.53
CA ASN A 254 7.72 21.36 -8.95
C ASN A 254 8.81 22.43 -8.89
N ASP A 255 8.61 23.58 -9.53
CA ASP A 255 9.52 24.73 -9.45
C ASP A 255 9.74 25.19 -8.00
N GLU A 256 8.83 24.79 -7.10
CA GLU A 256 8.97 24.92 -5.66
C GLU A 256 9.60 23.65 -5.08
N GLY A 257 10.90 23.71 -4.82
CA GLY A 257 11.61 22.70 -4.04
C GLY A 257 10.98 22.48 -2.66
N ALA A 258 10.04 21.56 -2.56
CA ALA A 258 9.48 21.08 -1.31
C ALA A 258 9.23 19.57 -1.41
N SER A 259 10.17 18.84 -0.80
CA SER A 259 10.11 17.42 -0.45
C SER A 259 8.94 17.07 0.47
#